data_AF-A0A562T436-F1
#
_entry.id   AF-A0A562T436-F1
#
_cell.length_a   1.000
_cell.length_b   1.000
_cell.length_c   1.000
_cell.angle_alpha   90.00
_cell.angle_beta   90.00
_cell.angle_gamma   90.00
#
_symmetry.space_group_name_H-M   'P 1'
#
loop_
_entity.id
_entity.type
_entity.pdbx_description
1 polymer ?
#
loop_
_entity_poly.entity_id
_entity_poly.type
_entity_poly.pdbx_seq_one_letter_code
_entity_poly.pdbx_strand_id
1 'polypeptide(L)'
;MLYEMTYIILLGNSYEHLLLLQNCIHHLQPSIRTDIADTCTLAGFVRRQCPDMILLYMTTMENVHADYVHGIRNNRLADNIPLFVCRAPLAMPELATLLQVQEKAGNGRMRDL
;
A
#
# COMPACT_ATOMS: atom_id res chain seq x y z
N MET A 1 -23.10 3.96 10.62
CA MET A 1 -21.74 4.39 10.23
C MET A 1 -21.02 3.16 9.72
N LEU A 2 -20.88 3.02 8.41
CA LEU A 2 -20.04 1.96 7.84
C LEU A 2 -18.60 2.46 8.00
N TYR A 3 -17.80 1.76 8.81
CA TYR A 3 -16.36 2.01 8.81
C TYR A 3 -15.86 1.67 7.40
N GLU A 4 -15.44 2.67 6.63
CA GLU A 4 -14.74 2.41 5.37
C GLU A 4 -13.44 1.68 5.72
N MET A 5 -13.35 0.41 5.34
CA MET A 5 -12.12 -0.37 5.46
C MET A 5 -11.13 0.15 4.41
N THR A 6 -10.01 0.71 4.86
CA THR A 6 -8.91 1.09 3.98
C THR A 6 -8.31 -0.15 3.35
N TYR A 7 -8.12 -0.13 2.02
CA TYR A 7 -7.54 -1.22 1.26
C TYR A 7 -6.17 -0.86 0.68
N ILE A 8 -5.14 -1.61 1.09
CA ILE A 8 -3.75 -1.38 0.67
C ILE A 8 -3.24 -2.59 -0.12
N ILE A 9 -2.62 -2.33 -1.27
CA ILE A 9 -1.84 -3.35 -1.99
C ILE A 9 -0.38 -3.29 -1.56
N LEU A 10 0.18 -4.42 -1.18
CA LEU A 10 1.60 -4.57 -0.86
C LEU A 10 2.35 -5.13 -2.07
N LEU A 11 3.39 -4.42 -2.50
CA LEU A 11 4.33 -4.83 -3.56
C LEU A 11 5.73 -4.85 -2.98
N GLY A 12 6.61 -5.72 -3.47
CA GLY A 12 7.99 -5.75 -3.02
C GLY A 12 8.78 -6.90 -3.60
N ASN A 13 10.09 -6.88 -3.33
CA ASN A 13 11.03 -7.86 -3.85
C ASN A 13 11.19 -9.12 -2.97
N SER A 14 10.51 -9.20 -1.82
CA SER A 14 10.58 -10.34 -0.91
C SER A 14 9.21 -10.66 -0.31
N TYR A 15 8.62 -11.77 -0.76
CA TYR A 15 7.30 -12.21 -0.31
C TYR A 15 7.23 -12.46 1.21
N GLU A 16 8.29 -13.05 1.78
CA GLU A 16 8.41 -13.27 3.23
C GLU A 16 8.28 -11.96 4.01
N HIS A 17 9.00 -10.91 3.60
CA HIS A 17 8.92 -9.62 4.25
C HIS A 17 7.58 -8.92 4.03
N LEU A 18 6.92 -9.13 2.89
CA LEU A 18 5.57 -8.62 2.65
C LEU A 18 4.53 -9.29 3.57
N LEU A 19 4.67 -10.59 3.83
CA LEU A 19 3.83 -11.30 4.82
C LEU A 19 4.05 -10.76 6.23
N LEU A 20 5.30 -10.53 6.63
CA LEU A 20 5.62 -9.91 7.91
C LEU A 20 4.97 -8.52 8.03
N LEU A 21 5.10 -7.71 6.98
CA LEU A 21 4.50 -6.37 6.92
C LEU A 21 2.98 -6.42 6.99
N GLN A 22 2.34 -7.32 6.25
CA GLN A 22 0.89 -7.56 6.29
C GLN A 22 0.43 -7.90 7.72
N ASN A 23 1.14 -8.80 8.40
CA ASN A 23 0.83 -9.16 9.79
C ASN A 23 0.99 -7.97 10.73
N CYS A 24 2.06 -7.19 10.58
CA CYS A 24 2.27 -5.96 11.35
C CYS A 24 1.13 -4.95 11.14
N ILE A 25 0.71 -4.71 9.90
CA ILE A 25 -0.42 -3.81 9.59
C ILE A 25 -1.70 -4.33 10.22
N HIS A 26 -2.00 -5.63 10.09
CA HIS A 26 -3.20 -6.23 10.67
C HIS A 26 -3.25 -6.10 12.19
N HIS A 27 -2.11 -6.27 12.87
CA HIS A 27 -2.03 -6.11 14.32
C HIS A 27 -2.13 -4.65 14.78
N LEU A 28 -1.58 -3.71 14.01
CA LEU A 28 -1.62 -2.27 14.34
C LEU A 28 -2.98 -1.65 14.05
N GLN A 29 -3.59 -2.01 12.92
CA GLN A 29 -4.88 -1.49 12.47
C GLN A 29 -5.71 -2.60 11.78
N PRO A 30 -6.53 -3.35 12.56
CA PRO A 30 -7.36 -4.44 12.03
C PRO A 30 -8.42 -4.01 11.01
N SER A 31 -8.74 -2.72 10.96
CA SER A 31 -9.64 -2.12 9.97
C SER A 31 -9.03 -1.99 8.58
N ILE A 32 -7.71 -2.14 8.46
CA ILE A 32 -7.01 -2.10 7.18
C ILE A 32 -6.99 -3.50 6.58
N ARG A 33 -7.54 -3.60 5.38
CA ARG A 33 -7.37 -4.78 4.54
C ARG A 33 -6.12 -4.62 3.69
N THR A 34 -5.34 -5.69 3.59
CA THR A 34 -4.16 -5.72 2.73
C THR A 34 -4.17 -6.95 1.83
N ASP A 35 -3.70 -6.80 0.60
CA ASP A 35 -3.40 -7.93 -0.29
C ASP A 35 -1.97 -7.78 -0.83
N ILE A 36 -1.27 -8.90 -0.99
CA ILE A 36 0.05 -8.94 -1.62
C ILE A 36 -0.15 -9.16 -3.12
N ALA A 37 0.48 -8.32 -3.94
CA ALA A 37 0.46 -8.42 -5.38
C ALA A 37 1.87 -8.44 -5.96
N ASP A 38 1.96 -8.71 -7.25
CA ASP A 38 3.09 -8.41 -8.12
C ASP A 38 2.66 -7.43 -9.22
N THR A 39 3.60 -6.98 -10.05
CA THR A 39 3.31 -6.02 -11.14
C THR A 39 2.32 -6.59 -12.17
N CYS A 40 2.26 -7.92 -12.34
CA CYS A 40 1.37 -8.58 -13.30
C CYS A 40 -0.07 -8.66 -12.81
N THR A 41 -0.26 -8.86 -11.50
CA THR A 41 -1.56 -9.06 -10.84
C THR A 41 -2.18 -7.77 -10.34
N LEU A 42 -1.38 -6.71 -10.18
CA LEU A 42 -1.83 -5.39 -9.71
C LEU A 42 -3.05 -4.85 -10.49
N ALA A 43 -3.07 -4.99 -11.82
CA ALA A 43 -4.20 -4.55 -12.65
C ALA A 43 -5.53 -5.20 -12.23
N GLY A 44 -5.49 -6.48 -11.86
CA GLY A 44 -6.65 -7.24 -11.43
C GLY A 44 -7.19 -6.73 -10.11
N PHE A 45 -6.32 -6.45 -9.15
CA PHE A 45 -6.71 -5.89 -7.85
C PHE A 45 -7.29 -4.49 -7.99
N VAL A 46 -6.62 -3.62 -8.75
CA VAL A 46 -7.08 -2.25 -8.98
C VAL A 46 -8.47 -2.21 -9.60
N ARG A 47 -8.73 -3.04 -10.62
CA ARG A 47 -10.05 -3.09 -11.29
C ARG A 47 -11.16 -3.62 -10.41
N ARG A 48 -10.87 -4.60 -9.55
CA ARG A 48 -11.91 -5.30 -8.81
C ARG A 48 -12.27 -4.62 -7.51
N GLN A 49 -11.32 -3.94 -6.89
CA GLN A 49 -11.43 -3.58 -5.48
C GLN A 49 -10.94 -2.18 -5.15
N CYS A 50 -10.47 -1.40 -6.14
CA CYS A 50 -10.13 0.01 -6.01
C CYS A 50 -9.31 0.34 -4.73
N PRO A 51 -8.04 -0.10 -4.65
CA PRO A 51 -7.22 0.16 -3.47
C PRO A 51 -7.00 1.65 -3.25
N ASP A 52 -7.01 2.04 -1.98
CA ASP A 52 -6.74 3.41 -1.55
C ASP A 52 -5.25 3.75 -1.66
N MET A 53 -4.39 2.73 -1.62
CA MET A 53 -2.95 2.91 -1.62
C MET A 53 -2.21 1.67 -2.13
N ILE A 54 -1.06 1.92 -2.74
CA ILE A 54 -0.05 0.91 -3.05
C ILE A 54 1.18 1.20 -2.19
N LEU A 55 1.65 0.20 -1.45
CA LEU A 55 2.87 0.25 -0.65
C LEU A 55 3.93 -0.64 -1.30
N LEU A 56 4.98 -0.02 -1.84
CA LEU A 56 6.15 -0.70 -2.38
C LEU A 56 7.21 -0.84 -1.29
N TYR A 57 7.40 -2.05 -0.78
CA TYR A 57 8.36 -2.39 0.26
C TYR A 57 9.60 -3.10 -0.32
N MET A 58 10.76 -2.45 -0.21
CA MET A 58 12.03 -2.93 -0.77
C MET A 58 12.99 -3.36 0.33
N THR A 59 13.47 -4.60 0.25
CA THR A 59 14.37 -5.19 1.26
C THR A 59 15.84 -5.15 0.89
N THR A 60 16.16 -4.94 -0.40
CA THR A 60 17.53 -4.83 -0.90
C THR A 60 17.73 -3.47 -1.57
N MET A 61 19.00 -3.04 -1.63
CA MET A 61 19.44 -1.78 -2.26
C MET A 61 19.37 -1.80 -3.80
N GLU A 62 18.76 -2.82 -4.41
CA GLU A 62 18.84 -2.97 -5.85
C GLU A 62 17.99 -1.90 -6.58
N ASN A 63 18.46 -1.52 -7.77
CA ASN A 63 17.81 -0.57 -8.68
C ASN A 63 16.42 -1.02 -9.18
N VAL A 64 15.88 -2.12 -8.65
CA VAL A 64 14.59 -2.74 -9.00
C VAL A 64 13.41 -1.82 -8.66
N HIS A 65 13.60 -0.79 -7.83
CA HIS A 65 12.56 0.20 -7.53
C HIS A 65 12.06 0.92 -8.80
N ALA A 66 12.93 1.19 -9.76
CA ALA A 66 12.55 1.82 -11.02
C ALA A 66 11.66 0.90 -11.86
N ASP A 67 11.93 -0.41 -11.87
CA ASP A 67 11.14 -1.40 -12.61
C ASP A 67 9.74 -1.58 -12.00
N TYR A 68 9.63 -1.60 -10.67
CA TYR A 68 8.31 -1.61 -10.01
C TYR A 68 7.54 -0.34 -10.28
N VAL A 69 8.16 0.84 -10.12
CA VAL A 69 7.47 2.12 -10.38
C VAL A 69 7.05 2.21 -11.85
N HIS A 70 7.91 1.81 -12.78
CA HIS A 70 7.59 1.80 -14.20
C HIS A 70 6.47 0.79 -14.52
N GLY A 71 6.50 -0.41 -13.94
CA GLY A 71 5.45 -1.41 -14.07
C GLY A 71 4.09 -0.94 -13.52
N ILE A 72 4.10 -0.26 -12.38
CA ILE A 72 2.90 0.34 -11.77
C ILE A 72 2.36 1.48 -12.65
N ARG A 73 3.21 2.37 -13.15
CA ARG A 73 2.78 3.54 -13.95
C ARG A 73 2.42 3.20 -15.40
N ASN A 74 2.99 2.15 -15.97
CA ASN A 74 2.50 1.62 -17.25
C ASN A 74 1.07 1.09 -17.14
N ASN A 75 0.66 0.72 -15.92
CA ASN A 75 -0.71 0.37 -15.60
C ASN A 75 -1.50 1.63 -15.24
N ARG A 76 -1.99 2.36 -16.26
CA ARG A 76 -2.75 3.63 -16.12
C ARG A 76 -3.89 3.62 -15.09
N LEU A 77 -4.37 2.43 -14.72
CA LEU A 77 -5.40 2.26 -13.68
C LEU A 77 -4.88 2.61 -12.28
N ALA A 78 -3.58 2.52 -12.06
CA ALA A 78 -2.91 2.86 -10.81
C ALA A 78 -2.41 4.32 -10.76
N ASP A 79 -2.61 5.11 -11.83
CA ASP A 79 -2.10 6.50 -11.89
C ASP A 79 -2.68 7.40 -10.81
N ASN A 80 -3.95 7.19 -10.46
CA ASN A 80 -4.64 7.96 -9.43
C ASN A 80 -4.51 7.35 -8.03
N ILE A 81 -3.82 6.23 -7.89
CA ILE A 81 -3.65 5.56 -6.60
C ILE A 81 -2.32 6.04 -5.97
N PRO A 82 -2.35 6.57 -4.74
CA PRO A 82 -1.15 6.92 -3.99
C PRO A 82 -0.17 5.76 -3.91
N LEU A 83 1.09 6.01 -4.28
CA LEU A 83 2.18 5.05 -4.20
C LEU A 83 3.17 5.51 -3.13
N PHE A 84 3.36 4.68 -2.10
CA PHE A 84 4.34 4.90 -1.05
C PHE A 84 5.47 3.89 -1.18
N VAL A 85 6.70 4.38 -1.05
CA VAL A 85 7.89 3.54 -1.14
C VAL A 85 8.53 3.46 0.24
N CYS A 86 8.58 2.24 0.79
CA CYS A 86 9.21 1.93 2.06
C CYS A 86 10.43 1.04 1.82
N ARG A 87 11.45 1.21 2.66
CA ARG A 87 12.67 0.41 2.63
C ARG A 87 12.84 -0.32 3.95
N ALA A 88 13.34 -1.54 3.87
CA ALA A 88 13.73 -2.29 5.06
C ALA A 88 15.05 -1.75 5.64
N PRO A 89 15.22 -1.80 6.97
CA PRO A 89 14.19 -2.12 7.97
C PRO A 89 13.22 -0.95 8.17
N LEU A 90 11.92 -1.22 8.24
CA LEU A 90 10.91 -0.22 8.60
C LEU A 90 10.59 -0.34 10.10
N ALA A 91 10.80 0.75 10.85
CA ALA A 91 10.50 0.74 12.27
C ALA A 91 8.98 0.76 12.52
N MET A 92 8.50 0.01 13.51
CA MET A 92 7.06 -0.06 13.83
C MET A 92 6.39 1.32 14.08
N PRO A 93 7.04 2.29 14.75
CA PRO A 93 6.47 3.64 14.91
C PRO A 93 6.30 4.41 13.60
N GLU A 94 7.21 4.20 12.65
CA GLU A 94 7.15 4.81 11.32
C GLU A 94 6.00 4.22 10.50
N LEU A 95 5.82 2.89 10.58
CA LEU A 95 4.67 2.21 9.99
C LEU A 95 3.35 2.73 10.58
N ALA A 96 3.25 2.83 11.90
CA ALA A 96 2.04 3.35 12.55
C ALA A 96 1.72 4.79 12.12
N THR A 97 2.73 5.64 11.99
CA THR A 97 2.57 7.02 11.53
C THR A 97 2.09 7.07 10.08
N LEU A 98 2.67 6.25 9.20
CA LEU A 98 2.25 6.14 7.79
C LEU A 98 0.77 5.76 7.68
N LEU A 99 0.33 4.79 8.49
CA LEU A 99 -1.04 4.32 8.48
C LEU A 99 -2.03 5.35 9.07
N GLN A 100 -1.63 6.13 10.08
CA GLN A 100 -2.46 7.20 10.67
C GLN A 100 -2.65 8.43 9.77
N VAL A 101 -1.67 8.77 8.93
CA VAL A 101 -1.80 9.87 7.96
C VAL A 101 -2.95 9.59 6.97
N GLN A 102 -3.22 8.32 6.67
CA GLN A 102 -4.27 7.91 5.75
C GLN A 102 -5.69 8.08 6.33
N GLU A 103 -5.90 7.81 7.62
CA GLU A 103 -7.20 8.07 8.26
C GLU A 103 -7.59 9.56 8.18
N LYS A 104 -6.60 10.46 8.23
CA LYS A 104 -6.84 11.91 8.10
C LYS A 104 -7.05 12.34 6.65
N ALA A 105 -6.36 11.73 5.68
CA ALA A 105 -6.56 12.02 4.27
C ALA A 105 -7.90 11.50 3.73
N GLY A 106 -8.37 10.34 4.22
CA GLY A 106 -9.70 9.79 3.92
C GLY A 106 -10.83 10.59 4.58
N ASN A 107 -10.65 11.04 5.83
CA ASN A 107 -11.64 11.87 6.54
C ASN A 107 -11.69 13.35 6.08
N GLY A 108 -10.80 13.78 5.19
CA GLY A 108 -10.81 15.12 4.61
C GLY A 108 -11.93 15.37 3.60
N ARG A 109 -12.64 14.33 3.14
CA ARG A 109 -13.70 14.45 2.13
C ARG A 109 -15.08 14.87 2.66
N MET A 110 -15.21 15.24 3.94
CA MET A 110 -16.52 15.55 4.54
C MET A 110 -16.54 16.82 5.39
N ARG A 111 -15.86 17.89 4.95
CA ARG A 111 -16.00 19.22 5.60
C ARG A 111 -16.26 20.41 4.69
N ASP A 112 -16.21 20.26 3.37
CA ASP A 112 -16.58 21.34 2.45
C ASP A 112 -17.55 20.81 1.41
N LEU A 113 -18.85 20.88 1.73
CA LEU A 113 -20.01 21.20 0.88
C LEU A 113 -21.32 20.82 1.58
#